data_AF-A0A7C5TCL7-F1
#
_entry.id   AF-A0A7C5TCL7-F1
#
_cell.length_a   1.000
_cell.length_b   1.000
_cell.length_c   1.000
_cell.angle_alpha   90.00
_cell.angle_beta   90.00
_cell.angle_gamma   90.00
#
_symmetry.space_group_name_H-M   'P 1'
#
loop_
_entity.id
_entity.type
_entity.pdbx_description
1 polymer ?
#
loop_
_entity_poly.entity_id
_entity_poly.type
_entity_poly.pdbx_seq_one_letter_code
_entity_poly.pdbx_strand_id
1 'polypeptide(L)'
;MSAVRYVIVGVVVVVVVVAAALTLLPTLHRVPVQYVGSPSGYEAFVPDGQTISYNGHTDPTGTLILSNGNTIQNVVWDGKYAGTIIQNHNAIVQLNSQFVGQTDPVNNQPYVPLQDFYVIKGQVPIEQVAINGQTYYVILADKINPANIAGFYTYQAWVPNFIAAINTPGTTPAVLPGNSPVFTWTNATGTAAYQTMVYGRYGPFGGGDVLVLSNGNIIPYGTTGNIAGASLDNYLFTQQSYNPSS
;
A
#
# COMPACT_ATOMS: atom_id res chain seq x y z
N MET A 1 20.47 -73.07 6.31
CA MET A 1 19.48 -72.16 6.93
C MET A 1 20.10 -70.78 7.25
N SER A 2 20.56 -69.99 6.27
CA SER A 2 21.15 -68.66 6.54
C SER A 2 20.61 -67.49 5.71
N ALA A 3 19.72 -67.71 4.73
CA ALA A 3 19.21 -66.61 3.89
C ALA A 3 17.98 -65.88 4.47
N VAL A 4 17.24 -66.51 5.41
CA VAL A 4 15.96 -65.96 5.91
C VAL A 4 16.14 -64.90 7.00
N ARG A 5 17.29 -64.88 7.70
CA ARG A 5 17.52 -63.96 8.82
C ARG A 5 17.89 -62.52 8.41
N TYR A 6 18.39 -62.30 7.20
CA TYR A 6 18.78 -60.96 6.72
C TYR A 6 17.63 -60.16 6.11
N VAL A 7 16.63 -60.83 5.51
CA VAL A 7 15.48 -60.17 4.90
C VAL A 7 14.57 -59.53 5.96
N ILE A 8 14.38 -60.20 7.09
CA ILE A 8 13.51 -59.71 8.18
C ILE A 8 14.14 -58.49 8.90
N VAL A 9 15.48 -58.47 9.06
CA VAL A 9 16.18 -57.35 9.69
C VAL A 9 16.19 -56.11 8.78
N GLY A 10 16.31 -56.29 7.46
CA GLY A 10 16.28 -55.18 6.50
C GLY A 10 14.94 -54.44 6.46
N VAL A 11 13.81 -55.16 6.55
CA VAL A 11 12.47 -54.55 6.49
C VAL A 11 12.14 -53.74 7.74
N VAL A 12 12.55 -54.20 8.92
CA VAL A 12 12.28 -53.48 10.19
C VAL A 12 13.07 -52.16 10.26
N VAL A 13 14.31 -52.14 9.77
CA VAL A 13 15.13 -50.92 9.77
C VAL A 13 14.57 -49.87 8.81
N VAL A 14 14.09 -50.26 7.63
CA VAL A 14 13.51 -49.31 6.67
C VAL A 14 12.20 -48.71 7.19
N VAL A 15 11.34 -49.49 7.87
CA VAL A 15 10.08 -48.96 8.45
C VAL A 15 10.36 -47.98 9.59
N VAL A 16 11.37 -48.25 10.43
CA VAL A 16 11.77 -47.34 11.53
C VAL A 16 12.39 -46.05 10.99
N VAL A 17 13.20 -46.11 9.92
CA VAL A 17 13.78 -44.91 9.29
C VAL A 17 12.71 -44.06 8.61
N VAL A 18 11.71 -44.67 7.96
CA VAL A 18 10.59 -43.94 7.36
C VAL A 18 9.67 -43.33 8.44
N ALA A 19 9.39 -44.06 9.53
CA ALA A 19 8.61 -43.53 10.65
C ALA A 19 9.35 -42.39 11.37
N ALA A 20 10.67 -42.51 11.59
CA ALA A 20 11.49 -41.45 12.17
C ALA A 20 11.64 -40.25 11.22
N ALA A 21 11.74 -40.47 9.90
CA ALA A 21 11.76 -39.39 8.92
C ALA A 21 10.40 -38.67 8.83
N LEU A 22 9.28 -39.38 9.02
CA LEU A 22 7.94 -38.80 9.08
C LEU A 22 7.69 -38.00 10.37
N THR A 23 8.32 -38.37 11.50
CA THR A 23 8.25 -37.59 12.75
C THR A 23 9.26 -36.45 12.82
N LEU A 24 10.31 -36.49 12.00
CA LEU A 24 11.32 -35.44 11.85
C LEU A 24 11.03 -34.46 10.70
N LEU A 25 9.95 -34.67 9.93
CA LEU A 25 9.44 -33.61 9.07
C LEU A 25 9.06 -32.46 10.00
N PRO A 26 9.68 -31.27 9.88
CA PRO A 26 9.17 -30.10 10.57
C PRO A 26 7.70 -30.01 10.18
N THR A 27 6.82 -30.03 11.18
CA THR A 27 5.46 -29.57 10.96
C THR A 27 5.62 -28.21 10.29
N LEU A 28 5.24 -28.13 9.03
CA LEU A 28 5.11 -26.86 8.32
C LEU A 28 4.03 -26.11 9.12
N HIS A 29 4.47 -25.40 10.16
CA HIS A 29 3.66 -24.46 10.92
C HIS A 29 3.35 -23.35 9.94
N ARG A 30 2.34 -23.60 9.10
CA ARG A 30 1.68 -22.54 8.35
C ARG A 30 0.94 -21.75 9.40
N VAL A 31 1.46 -20.57 9.72
CA VAL A 31 0.67 -19.59 10.47
C VAL A 31 -0.62 -19.41 9.67
N PRO A 32 -1.80 -19.49 10.32
CA PRO A 32 -3.05 -19.35 9.60
C PRO A 32 -3.13 -17.96 8.95
N VAL A 33 -3.36 -17.95 7.63
CA VAL A 33 -3.66 -16.73 6.88
C VAL A 33 -4.98 -16.16 7.40
N GLN A 34 -4.95 -14.88 7.76
CA GLN A 34 -6.13 -14.12 8.13
C GLN A 34 -6.46 -13.14 7.01
N TYR A 35 -7.74 -12.93 6.74
CA TYR A 35 -8.19 -11.93 5.78
C TYR A 35 -8.81 -10.77 6.56
N VAL A 36 -8.14 -9.63 6.54
CA VAL A 36 -8.57 -8.42 7.27
C VAL A 36 -9.17 -7.38 6.32
N GLY A 37 -9.93 -6.44 6.86
CA GLY A 37 -10.63 -5.43 6.06
C GLY A 37 -11.96 -5.92 5.49
N SER A 38 -12.49 -5.16 4.55
CA SER A 38 -13.81 -5.36 3.96
C SER A 38 -13.74 -6.09 2.60
N PRO A 39 -14.62 -7.07 2.32
CA PRO A 39 -14.68 -7.74 1.02
C PRO A 39 -14.91 -6.80 -0.17
N SER A 40 -15.60 -5.68 0.04
CA SER A 40 -15.92 -4.70 -1.01
C SER A 40 -15.26 -3.33 -0.80
N GLY A 41 -14.46 -3.19 0.25
CA GLY A 41 -13.82 -1.93 0.62
C GLY A 41 -12.45 -1.75 -0.02
N TYR A 42 -11.83 -0.64 0.36
CA TYR A 42 -10.47 -0.26 -0.01
C TYR A 42 -9.66 -0.11 1.29
N GLU A 43 -8.61 -0.90 1.40
CA GLU A 43 -7.64 -0.87 2.50
C GLU A 43 -6.35 -0.18 2.00
N ALA A 44 -5.48 0.30 2.89
CA ALA A 44 -4.29 1.05 2.48
C ALA A 44 -3.05 0.67 3.24
N PHE A 45 -2.00 0.27 2.54
CA PHE A 45 -0.66 0.18 3.11
C PHE A 45 0.06 1.53 2.96
N VAL A 46 0.56 2.06 4.07
CA VAL A 46 1.30 3.32 4.13
C VAL A 46 2.73 3.01 4.57
N PRO A 47 3.74 3.08 3.68
CA PRO A 47 5.12 2.81 4.04
C PRO A 47 5.67 3.87 5.00
N ASP A 48 6.50 3.43 5.94
CA ASP A 48 7.16 4.29 6.95
C ASP A 48 8.64 4.58 6.64
N GLY A 49 9.12 4.14 5.47
CA GLY A 49 10.50 4.28 5.02
C GLY A 49 11.48 3.30 5.64
N GLN A 50 11.03 2.41 6.52
CA GLN A 50 11.85 1.29 7.00
C GLN A 50 11.66 0.06 6.10
N THR A 51 12.63 -0.85 6.18
CA THR A 51 12.60 -2.12 5.46
C THR A 51 13.04 -3.24 6.37
N ILE A 52 12.61 -4.45 6.06
CA ILE A 52 12.99 -5.65 6.81
C ILE A 52 13.41 -6.77 5.86
N SER A 53 14.39 -7.57 6.29
CA SER A 53 14.74 -8.80 5.58
C SER A 53 13.79 -9.92 6.01
N TYR A 54 12.91 -10.34 5.11
CA TYR A 54 11.94 -11.42 5.35
C TYR A 54 11.92 -12.37 4.15
N ASN A 55 11.86 -13.68 4.39
CA ASN A 55 11.90 -14.73 3.35
C ASN A 55 13.02 -14.59 2.30
N GLY A 56 14.17 -13.98 2.66
CA GLY A 56 15.30 -13.76 1.75
C GLY A 56 15.20 -12.53 0.86
N HIS A 57 14.18 -11.69 1.05
CA HIS A 57 13.96 -10.43 0.33
C HIS A 57 13.95 -9.25 1.29
N THR A 58 14.10 -8.04 0.74
CA THR A 58 13.98 -6.79 1.49
C THR A 58 12.62 -6.17 1.19
N ASP A 59 11.77 -6.12 2.20
CA ASP A 59 10.37 -5.70 2.08
C ASP A 59 10.13 -4.38 2.84
N PRO A 60 9.26 -3.48 2.32
CA PRO A 60 8.92 -2.26 3.03
C PRO A 60 8.01 -2.56 4.22
N THR A 61 8.19 -1.76 5.27
CA THR A 61 7.32 -1.78 6.44
C THR A 61 6.42 -0.56 6.50
N GLY A 62 5.37 -0.64 7.32
CA GLY A 62 4.46 0.48 7.49
C GLY A 62 3.21 0.16 8.31
N THR A 63 2.16 0.93 8.02
CA THR A 63 0.83 0.81 8.63
C THR A 63 -0.18 0.34 7.59
N LEU A 64 -1.04 -0.61 7.94
CA LEU A 64 -2.24 -0.94 7.17
C LEU A 64 -3.44 -0.21 7.78
N ILE A 65 -4.06 0.69 7.01
CA ILE A 65 -5.29 1.39 7.35
C ILE A 65 -6.46 0.60 6.77
N LEU A 66 -7.43 0.27 7.60
CA LEU A 66 -8.62 -0.45 7.19
C LEU A 66 -9.77 0.49 6.81
N SER A 67 -10.70 0.01 6.00
CA SER A 67 -11.86 0.78 5.49
C SER A 67 -12.79 1.29 6.60
N ASN A 68 -12.71 0.70 7.80
CA ASN A 68 -13.44 1.12 9.00
C ASN A 68 -12.66 2.13 9.85
N GLY A 69 -11.48 2.59 9.40
CA GLY A 69 -10.61 3.53 10.10
C GLY A 69 -9.65 2.91 11.11
N ASN A 70 -9.75 1.61 11.41
CA ASN A 70 -8.78 0.93 12.27
C ASN A 70 -7.43 0.80 11.57
N THR A 71 -6.35 0.75 12.35
CA THR A 71 -4.99 0.59 11.82
C THR A 71 -4.29 -0.62 12.40
N ILE A 72 -3.53 -1.33 11.57
CA ILE A 72 -2.60 -2.38 11.97
C ILE A 72 -1.19 -1.84 11.78
N GLN A 73 -0.41 -1.81 12.86
CA GLN A 73 0.98 -1.34 12.89
C GLN A 73 1.96 -2.51 12.65
N ASN A 74 3.23 -2.20 12.36
CA ASN A 74 4.27 -3.20 12.09
C ASN A 74 3.90 -4.14 10.94
N VAL A 75 3.39 -3.57 9.86
CA VAL A 75 2.99 -4.32 8.67
C VAL A 75 4.18 -4.45 7.73
N VAL A 76 4.38 -5.63 7.17
CA VAL A 76 5.38 -5.90 6.13
C VAL A 76 4.64 -6.18 4.83
N TRP A 77 5.03 -5.55 3.73
CA TRP A 77 4.51 -5.89 2.40
C TRP A 77 5.43 -6.91 1.73
N ASP A 78 5.08 -8.20 1.78
CA ASP A 78 5.87 -9.29 1.20
C ASP A 78 5.32 -9.72 -0.16
N GLY A 79 6.19 -9.74 -1.18
CA GLY A 79 5.87 -10.18 -2.53
C GLY A 79 5.81 -9.06 -3.57
N LYS A 80 4.92 -9.19 -4.56
CA LYS A 80 4.87 -8.28 -5.71
C LYS A 80 4.83 -6.80 -5.30
N TYR A 81 5.53 -5.98 -6.08
CA TYR A 81 5.68 -4.53 -5.89
C TYR A 81 6.50 -4.08 -4.67
N ALA A 82 6.98 -4.94 -3.78
CA ALA A 82 7.77 -4.52 -2.60
C ALA A 82 8.92 -3.55 -2.96
N GLY A 83 9.75 -3.91 -3.95
CA GLY A 83 10.83 -3.04 -4.43
C GLY A 83 10.34 -1.73 -5.07
N THR A 84 9.22 -1.76 -5.79
CA THR A 84 8.62 -0.56 -6.39
C THR A 84 8.07 0.39 -5.34
N ILE A 85 7.46 -0.13 -4.28
CA ILE A 85 6.98 0.64 -3.13
C ILE A 85 8.15 1.36 -2.46
N ILE A 86 9.25 0.66 -2.20
CA ILE A 86 10.47 1.25 -1.63
C ILE A 86 10.98 2.39 -2.52
N GLN A 87 11.06 2.17 -3.84
CA GLN A 87 11.54 3.19 -4.79
C GLN A 87 10.65 4.43 -4.82
N ASN A 88 9.33 4.24 -4.92
CA ASN A 88 8.36 5.33 -4.93
C ASN A 88 8.43 6.14 -3.63
N HIS A 89 8.47 5.46 -2.48
CA HIS A 89 8.55 6.12 -1.18
C HIS A 89 9.83 6.95 -1.05
N ASN A 90 10.98 6.40 -1.45
CA ASN A 90 12.24 7.13 -1.46
C ASN A 90 12.19 8.36 -2.37
N ALA A 91 11.54 8.28 -3.53
CA ALA A 91 11.34 9.42 -4.42
C ALA A 91 10.45 10.51 -3.79
N ILE A 92 9.37 10.13 -3.09
CA ILE A 92 8.54 11.09 -2.33
C ILE A 92 9.35 11.74 -1.20
N VAL A 93 10.14 10.98 -0.44
CA VAL A 93 11.02 11.52 0.61
C VAL A 93 12.04 12.50 0.03
N GLN A 94 12.63 12.18 -1.13
CA GLN A 94 13.56 13.08 -1.80
C GLN A 94 12.88 14.38 -2.23
N LEU A 95 11.69 14.31 -2.83
CA LEU A 95 10.93 15.49 -3.22
C LEU A 95 10.49 16.31 -1.99
N ASN A 96 10.08 15.65 -0.91
CA ASN A 96 9.79 16.33 0.35
C ASN A 96 11.00 17.10 0.87
N SER A 97 12.20 16.49 0.84
CA SER A 97 13.44 17.16 1.27
C SER A 97 13.80 18.40 0.44
N GLN A 98 13.37 18.44 -0.82
CA GLN A 98 13.62 19.56 -1.72
C GLN A 98 12.59 20.68 -1.55
N PHE A 99 11.30 20.33 -1.45
CA PHE A 99 10.20 21.29 -1.55
C PHE A 99 9.63 21.72 -0.19
N VAL A 100 9.55 20.83 0.79
CA VAL A 100 8.96 21.16 2.10
C VAL A 100 9.80 22.24 2.78
N GLY A 101 9.15 23.32 3.20
CA GLY A 101 9.79 24.52 3.72
C GLY A 101 10.04 25.62 2.68
N GLN A 102 9.95 25.31 1.38
CA GLN A 102 9.84 26.34 0.35
C GLN A 102 8.40 26.86 0.24
N THR A 103 8.24 28.04 -0.37
CA THR A 103 6.94 28.66 -0.63
C THR A 103 6.42 28.22 -2.00
N ASP A 104 5.16 27.81 -2.04
CA ASP A 104 4.41 27.59 -3.27
C ASP A 104 4.23 28.93 -4.00
N PRO A 105 4.74 29.06 -5.24
CA PRO A 105 4.69 30.32 -5.98
C PRO A 105 3.27 30.70 -6.46
N VAL A 106 2.28 29.80 -6.34
CA VAL A 106 0.91 30.03 -6.82
C VAL A 106 0.03 30.66 -5.74
N ASN A 107 0.08 30.14 -4.50
CA ASN A 107 -0.77 30.61 -3.40
C ASN A 107 0.02 31.21 -2.22
N ASN A 108 1.35 31.31 -2.33
CA ASN A 108 2.25 31.86 -1.31
C ASN A 108 2.18 31.14 0.06
N GLN A 109 1.74 29.89 0.11
CA GLN A 109 1.78 29.04 1.30
C GLN A 109 3.01 28.13 1.28
N PRO A 110 3.54 27.68 2.43
CA PRO A 110 4.61 26.68 2.44
C PRO A 110 4.12 25.34 1.89
N TYR A 111 4.96 24.64 1.12
CA TYR A 111 4.67 23.25 0.74
C TYR A 111 4.54 22.33 1.95
N VAL A 112 3.73 21.29 1.80
CA VAL A 112 3.42 20.32 2.87
C VAL A 112 4.04 18.95 2.58
N PRO A 113 4.36 18.13 3.60
CA PRO A 113 4.90 16.79 3.37
C PRO A 113 3.87 15.89 2.68
N LEU A 114 4.19 15.35 1.52
CA LEU A 114 3.35 14.34 0.86
C LEU A 114 3.76 12.93 1.29
N GLN A 115 2.82 11.99 1.25
CA GLN A 115 3.01 10.59 1.61
C GLN A 115 2.40 9.71 0.51
N ASP A 116 3.17 8.75 0.01
CA ASP A 116 2.64 7.68 -0.83
C ASP A 116 1.95 6.60 0.00
N PHE A 117 0.98 5.93 -0.60
CA PHE A 117 0.26 4.82 -0.01
C PHE A 117 -0.33 3.94 -1.11
N TYR A 118 -0.62 2.68 -0.77
CA TYR A 118 -1.00 1.65 -1.73
C TYR A 118 -2.35 1.08 -1.33
N VAL A 119 -3.35 1.37 -2.16
CA VAL A 119 -4.71 0.92 -1.93
C VAL A 119 -4.87 -0.50 -2.44
N ILE A 120 -5.47 -1.35 -1.62
CA ILE A 120 -5.86 -2.72 -1.94
C ILE A 120 -7.38 -2.78 -1.92
N LYS A 121 -7.98 -3.20 -3.04
CA LYS A 121 -9.42 -3.47 -3.13
C LYS A 121 -9.75 -4.87 -2.62
N GLY A 122 -10.63 -4.95 -1.63
CA GLY A 122 -11.04 -6.17 -0.96
C GLY A 122 -10.18 -6.52 0.25
N GLN A 123 -10.45 -7.69 0.85
CA GLN A 123 -9.73 -8.13 2.05
C GLN A 123 -8.25 -8.38 1.79
N VAL A 124 -7.43 -8.03 2.77
CA VAL A 124 -5.97 -8.19 2.71
C VAL A 124 -5.57 -9.49 3.40
N PRO A 125 -4.94 -10.44 2.67
CA PRO A 125 -4.40 -11.65 3.29
C PRO A 125 -3.14 -11.31 4.09
N ILE A 126 -3.17 -11.59 5.39
CA ILE A 126 -2.06 -11.37 6.31
C ILE A 126 -1.69 -12.63 7.09
N GLU A 127 -0.42 -12.74 7.48
CA GLU A 127 0.07 -13.71 8.45
C GLU A 127 0.79 -12.99 9.59
N GLN A 128 0.62 -13.45 10.83
CA GLN A 128 1.33 -12.90 11.99
C GLN A 128 2.65 -13.65 12.19
N VAL A 129 3.77 -12.94 12.20
CA VAL A 129 5.10 -13.54 12.33
C VAL A 129 5.90 -12.86 13.43
N ALA A 130 6.83 -13.59 14.03
CA ALA A 130 7.81 -13.03 14.94
C ALA A 130 9.16 -12.89 14.22
N ILE A 131 9.64 -11.66 14.04
CA ILE A 131 10.95 -11.37 13.46
C ILE A 131 11.78 -10.69 14.53
N ASN A 132 12.91 -11.32 14.92
CA ASN A 132 13.78 -10.84 15.99
C ASN A 132 13.04 -10.57 17.32
N GLY A 133 12.03 -11.38 17.64
CA GLY A 133 11.24 -11.24 18.87
C GLY A 133 10.13 -10.18 18.82
N GLN A 134 10.02 -9.41 17.73
CA GLN A 134 8.93 -8.47 17.50
C GLN A 134 7.86 -9.09 16.60
N THR A 135 6.58 -8.84 16.93
CA THR A 135 5.45 -9.28 16.10
C THR A 135 5.27 -8.34 14.92
N TYR A 136 5.16 -8.91 13.72
CA TYR A 136 4.81 -8.24 12.48
C TYR A 136 3.57 -8.88 11.86
N TYR A 137 2.86 -8.10 11.05
CA TYR A 137 1.74 -8.57 10.22
C TYR A 137 2.15 -8.50 8.75
N VAL A 138 2.39 -9.65 8.14
CA VAL A 138 2.90 -9.73 6.77
C VAL A 138 1.74 -9.79 5.81
N ILE A 139 1.59 -8.78 4.95
CA ILE A 139 0.71 -8.82 3.78
C ILE A 139 1.31 -9.81 2.79
N LEU A 140 0.54 -10.83 2.42
CA LEU A 140 0.91 -11.80 1.41
C LEU A 140 0.55 -11.25 0.03
N ALA A 141 1.29 -10.25 -0.44
CA ALA A 141 0.92 -9.47 -1.61
C ALA A 141 0.75 -10.36 -2.85
N ASP A 142 1.54 -11.42 -2.99
CA ASP A 142 1.43 -12.39 -4.10
C ASP A 142 0.05 -13.03 -4.25
N LYS A 143 -0.70 -13.17 -3.15
CA LYS A 143 -2.08 -13.70 -3.15
C LYS A 143 -3.15 -12.68 -3.58
N ILE A 144 -2.78 -11.41 -3.74
CA ILE A 144 -3.69 -10.34 -4.15
C ILE A 144 -3.65 -10.20 -5.67
N ASN A 145 -4.82 -10.09 -6.32
CA ASN A 145 -4.85 -9.81 -7.76
C ASN A 145 -4.20 -8.44 -8.05
N PRO A 146 -3.18 -8.33 -8.92
CA PRO A 146 -2.56 -7.05 -9.26
C PRO A 146 -3.55 -5.97 -9.72
N ALA A 147 -4.65 -6.36 -10.37
CA ALA A 147 -5.71 -5.43 -10.76
C ALA A 147 -6.37 -4.70 -9.56
N ASN A 148 -6.22 -5.24 -8.34
CA ASN A 148 -6.81 -4.69 -7.12
C ASN A 148 -5.82 -3.84 -6.32
N ILE A 149 -4.62 -3.55 -6.84
CA ILE A 149 -3.60 -2.75 -6.14
C ILE A 149 -3.28 -1.52 -6.95
N ALA A 150 -3.37 -0.33 -6.36
CA ALA A 150 -2.91 0.89 -6.98
C ALA A 150 -2.19 1.81 -5.98
N GLY A 151 -1.17 2.52 -6.45
CA GLY A 151 -0.41 3.46 -5.63
C GLY A 151 -0.87 4.91 -5.83
N PHE A 152 -0.97 5.65 -4.74
CA PHE A 152 -1.41 7.03 -4.67
C PHE A 152 -0.49 7.83 -3.75
N TYR A 153 -0.62 9.15 -3.77
CA TYR A 153 -0.01 10.02 -2.77
C TYR A 153 -0.87 11.25 -2.52
N THR A 154 -0.81 11.79 -1.30
CA THR A 154 -1.52 13.01 -0.89
C THR A 154 -0.76 13.68 0.24
N TYR A 155 -1.28 14.78 0.79
CA TYR A 155 -0.76 15.38 2.01
C TYR A 155 -0.75 14.33 3.13
N GLN A 156 0.37 14.17 3.82
CA GLN A 156 0.56 13.10 4.82
C GLN A 156 -0.57 13.03 5.87
N ALA A 157 -1.08 14.18 6.33
CA ALA A 157 -2.16 14.23 7.32
C ALA A 157 -3.54 13.81 6.76
N TRP A 158 -3.66 13.67 5.44
CA TRP A 158 -4.90 13.31 4.75
C TRP A 158 -4.96 11.88 4.26
N VAL A 159 -3.91 11.06 4.44
CA VAL A 159 -3.96 9.64 4.05
C VAL A 159 -5.18 8.95 4.68
N PRO A 160 -5.49 9.07 5.99
CA PRO A 160 -6.72 8.49 6.54
C PRO A 160 -8.01 9.08 5.93
N ASN A 161 -8.03 10.38 5.65
CA ASN A 161 -9.20 11.04 5.05
C ASN A 161 -9.44 10.57 3.62
N PHE A 162 -8.39 10.33 2.84
CA PHE A 162 -8.49 9.77 1.51
C PHE A 162 -9.10 8.36 1.55
N ILE A 163 -8.63 7.51 2.48
CA ILE A 163 -9.16 6.15 2.65
C ILE A 163 -10.62 6.16 3.14
N ALA A 164 -10.98 7.10 4.01
CA ALA A 164 -12.38 7.29 4.36
C ALA A 164 -13.21 7.74 3.15
N ALA A 165 -12.71 8.67 2.36
CA ALA A 165 -13.42 9.22 1.20
C ALA A 165 -13.65 8.18 0.10
N ILE A 166 -12.62 7.40 -0.28
CA ILE A 166 -12.75 6.37 -1.34
C ILE A 166 -13.73 5.24 -0.95
N ASN A 167 -13.92 5.01 0.35
CA ASN A 167 -14.91 4.07 0.88
C ASN A 167 -16.28 4.69 1.13
N THR A 168 -16.44 6.00 0.95
CA THR A 168 -17.71 6.70 1.19
C THR A 168 -18.56 6.74 -0.09
N PRO A 169 -19.81 6.22 -0.08
CA PRO A 169 -20.70 6.34 -1.22
C PRO A 169 -20.96 7.80 -1.61
N GLY A 170 -20.92 8.08 -2.91
CA GLY A 170 -21.11 9.43 -3.46
C GLY A 170 -19.83 10.26 -3.55
N THR A 171 -18.68 9.77 -3.05
CA THR A 171 -17.39 10.37 -3.37
C THR A 171 -17.08 10.18 -4.85
N THR A 172 -16.71 11.27 -5.51
CA THR A 172 -16.47 11.29 -6.95
C THR A 172 -15.03 11.72 -7.25
N PRO A 173 -14.23 10.93 -7.96
CA PRO A 173 -12.90 11.36 -8.42
C PRO A 173 -13.02 12.32 -9.61
N ALA A 174 -12.19 13.36 -9.63
CA ALA A 174 -12.17 14.35 -10.70
C ALA A 174 -10.78 14.95 -10.91
N VAL A 175 -10.51 15.44 -12.12
CA VAL A 175 -9.29 16.17 -12.47
C VAL A 175 -9.48 17.67 -12.29
N LEU A 176 -8.48 18.33 -11.74
CA LEU A 176 -8.39 19.79 -11.71
C LEU A 176 -7.89 20.29 -13.08
N PRO A 177 -8.65 21.17 -13.77
CA PRO A 177 -8.17 21.78 -15.00
C PRO A 177 -6.93 22.66 -14.70
N GLY A 178 -6.05 22.84 -15.69
CA GLY A 178 -4.78 23.56 -15.50
C GLY A 178 -4.92 25.03 -15.02
N ASN A 179 -6.10 25.63 -15.17
CA ASN A 179 -6.44 26.97 -14.70
C ASN A 179 -7.41 26.96 -13.49
N SER A 180 -7.49 25.84 -12.76
CA SER A 180 -8.40 25.70 -11.62
C SER A 180 -8.11 26.74 -10.53
N PRO A 181 -9.12 27.44 -10.00
CA PRO A 181 -8.92 28.41 -8.93
C PRO A 181 -8.52 27.73 -7.61
N VAL A 182 -8.73 26.42 -7.48
CA VAL A 182 -8.28 25.63 -6.30
C VAL A 182 -6.80 25.85 -6.03
N PHE A 183 -5.97 25.93 -7.07
CA PHE A 183 -4.53 26.14 -6.91
C PHE A 183 -4.17 27.46 -6.20
N THR A 184 -5.06 28.44 -6.26
CA THR A 184 -4.86 29.76 -5.62
C THR A 184 -5.43 29.83 -4.21
N TRP A 185 -6.12 28.79 -3.71
CA TRP A 185 -6.63 28.78 -2.35
C TRP A 185 -5.48 28.80 -1.35
N THR A 186 -5.53 29.76 -0.42
CA THR A 186 -4.53 29.95 0.64
C THR A 186 -4.79 29.03 1.83
N ASN A 187 -4.83 27.72 1.58
CA ASN A 187 -5.01 26.67 2.59
C ASN A 187 -4.31 25.38 2.13
N ALA A 188 -4.30 24.36 2.99
CA ALA A 188 -3.68 23.08 2.69
C ALA A 188 -4.24 22.42 1.41
N THR A 189 -5.50 22.69 1.04
CA THR A 189 -6.13 22.11 -0.15
C THR A 189 -5.56 22.71 -1.42
N GLY A 190 -5.43 24.04 -1.48
CA GLY A 190 -4.79 24.69 -2.63
C GLY A 190 -3.33 24.29 -2.77
N THR A 191 -2.59 24.27 -1.65
CA THR A 191 -1.18 23.85 -1.65
C THR A 191 -1.02 22.40 -2.10
N ALA A 192 -1.74 21.44 -1.50
CA ALA A 192 -1.62 20.04 -1.88
C ALA A 192 -2.06 19.79 -3.34
N ALA A 193 -3.11 20.49 -3.80
CA ALA A 193 -3.56 20.40 -5.19
C ALA A 193 -2.47 20.78 -6.19
N TYR A 194 -1.84 21.94 -6.01
CA TYR A 194 -0.76 22.35 -6.91
C TYR A 194 0.50 21.49 -6.72
N GLN A 195 0.86 21.17 -5.48
CA GLN A 195 2.05 20.40 -5.16
C GLN A 195 2.04 19.00 -5.75
N THR A 196 0.88 18.32 -5.82
CA THR A 196 0.80 17.00 -6.46
C THR A 196 1.23 17.07 -7.93
N MET A 197 0.84 18.12 -8.67
CA MET A 197 1.27 18.34 -10.05
C MET A 197 2.76 18.68 -10.15
N VAL A 198 3.31 19.42 -9.17
CA VAL A 198 4.75 19.71 -9.11
C VAL A 198 5.53 18.40 -9.01
N TYR A 199 5.16 17.50 -8.11
CA TYR A 199 5.85 16.22 -7.92
C TYR A 199 5.79 15.35 -9.17
N GLY A 200 4.69 15.39 -9.91
CA GLY A 200 4.53 14.72 -11.21
C GLY A 200 5.56 15.11 -12.27
N ARG A 201 6.22 16.27 -12.14
CA ARG A 201 7.26 16.71 -13.09
C ARG A 201 8.63 16.11 -12.81
N TYR A 202 8.83 15.50 -11.65
CA TYR A 202 10.14 15.06 -11.17
C TYR A 202 10.22 13.56 -10.91
N GLY A 203 9.18 12.79 -11.24
CA GLY A 203 9.16 11.35 -11.03
C GLY A 203 8.04 10.65 -11.81
N PRO A 204 7.87 9.33 -11.63
CA PRO A 204 6.81 8.55 -12.27
C PRO A 204 5.45 8.76 -11.58
N PHE A 205 5.07 10.03 -11.37
CA PHE A 205 3.90 10.42 -10.61
C PHE A 205 2.92 11.19 -11.50
N GLY A 206 1.62 10.94 -11.33
CA GLY A 206 0.54 11.79 -11.84
C GLY A 206 -0.02 12.65 -10.72
N GLY A 207 -0.49 13.86 -11.00
CA GLY A 207 -1.10 14.73 -10.00
C GLY A 207 -2.12 15.69 -10.60
N GLY A 208 -2.77 16.46 -9.74
CA GLY A 208 -3.88 17.33 -10.13
C GLY A 208 -5.25 16.65 -10.09
N ASP A 209 -5.38 15.54 -9.37
CA ASP A 209 -6.67 14.88 -9.12
C ASP A 209 -7.23 15.25 -7.74
N VAL A 210 -8.54 15.12 -7.58
CA VAL A 210 -9.26 15.34 -6.33
C VAL A 210 -10.35 14.29 -6.10
N LEU A 211 -10.54 13.86 -4.85
CA LEU A 211 -11.77 13.20 -4.43
C LEU A 211 -12.75 14.27 -3.94
N VAL A 212 -13.94 14.33 -4.56
CA VAL A 212 -15.00 15.27 -4.21
C VAL A 212 -16.05 14.54 -3.37
N LEU A 213 -16.22 14.96 -2.11
CA LEU A 213 -17.18 14.39 -1.18
C LEU A 213 -18.57 15.05 -1.37
N SER A 214 -19.62 14.37 -0.92
CA SER A 214 -21.01 14.84 -1.04
C SER A 214 -21.30 16.15 -0.31
N ASN A 215 -20.49 16.50 0.69
CA ASN A 215 -20.56 17.77 1.41
C ASN A 215 -19.77 18.91 0.73
N GLY A 216 -19.19 18.68 -0.44
CA GLY A 216 -18.39 19.66 -1.19
C GLY A 216 -16.92 19.73 -0.80
N ASN A 217 -16.47 19.02 0.23
CA ASN A 217 -15.05 18.95 0.57
C ASN A 217 -14.29 18.19 -0.51
N ILE A 218 -13.05 18.60 -0.78
CA ILE A 218 -12.17 17.93 -1.73
C ILE A 218 -10.86 17.51 -1.08
N ILE A 219 -10.34 16.34 -1.50
CA ILE A 219 -9.03 15.83 -1.09
C ILE A 219 -8.16 15.72 -2.35
N PRO A 220 -7.20 16.62 -2.55
CA PRO A 220 -6.22 16.53 -3.62
C PRO A 220 -5.32 15.32 -3.47
N TYR A 221 -5.01 14.66 -4.58
CA TYR A 221 -4.12 13.51 -4.61
C TYR A 221 -3.39 13.42 -5.94
N GLY A 222 -2.42 12.51 -5.97
CA GLY A 222 -1.78 12.03 -7.18
C GLY A 222 -1.65 10.51 -7.17
N THR A 223 -1.14 9.99 -8.28
CA THR A 223 -1.04 8.56 -8.57
C THR A 223 0.40 8.16 -8.82
N THR A 224 0.75 6.92 -8.51
CA THR A 224 2.07 6.37 -8.88
C THR A 224 1.91 5.60 -10.19
N GLY A 225 2.64 5.97 -11.24
CA GLY A 225 2.48 5.39 -12.58
C GLY A 225 2.90 3.92 -12.70
N ASN A 226 3.65 3.41 -11.72
CA ASN A 226 4.23 2.06 -11.75
C ASN A 226 3.32 0.97 -11.16
N ILE A 227 2.26 1.34 -10.44
CA ILE A 227 1.32 0.41 -9.82
C ILE A 227 -0.10 0.90 -10.10
N ALA A 228 -0.61 0.51 -11.27
CA ALA A 228 -1.93 0.88 -11.79
C ALA A 228 -2.84 -0.36 -11.85
N GLY A 229 -3.60 -0.61 -10.79
CA GLY A 229 -4.56 -1.70 -10.73
C GLY A 229 -5.87 -1.33 -11.44
N ALA A 230 -6.25 -2.09 -12.46
CA ALA A 230 -7.43 -1.82 -13.30
C ALA A 230 -8.75 -1.66 -12.53
N SER A 231 -8.89 -2.31 -11.36
CA SER A 231 -10.08 -2.16 -10.50
C SER A 231 -10.21 -0.77 -9.87
N LEU A 232 -9.18 0.09 -10.01
CA LEU A 232 -9.11 1.46 -9.50
C LEU A 232 -9.00 2.50 -10.63
N ASP A 233 -9.23 2.13 -11.89
CA ASP A 233 -9.09 3.03 -13.05
C ASP A 233 -9.88 4.34 -12.91
N ASN A 234 -11.06 4.31 -12.28
CA ASN A 234 -11.86 5.52 -12.04
C ASN A 234 -11.13 6.58 -11.19
N TYR A 235 -10.15 6.16 -10.38
CA TYR A 235 -9.32 7.04 -9.55
C TYR A 235 -7.97 7.36 -10.20
N LEU A 236 -7.55 6.58 -11.19
CA LEU A 236 -6.26 6.75 -11.88
C LEU A 236 -6.39 7.57 -13.17
N PHE A 237 -7.51 7.39 -13.87
CA PHE A 237 -7.81 8.01 -15.16
C PHE A 237 -9.16 8.73 -15.06
N THR A 238 -9.17 9.82 -14.29
CA THR A 238 -10.37 10.59 -14.01
C THR A 238 -10.88 11.27 -15.30
N GLN A 239 -12.16 11.08 -15.61
CA GLN A 239 -12.79 11.68 -16.80
C GLN A 239 -13.62 12.92 -16.47
N GLN A 240 -13.96 13.10 -15.19
CA GLN A 240 -14.74 14.23 -14.72
C GLN A 240 -13.81 15.39 -14.38
N SER A 241 -14.07 16.57 -14.93
CA SER A 241 -13.37 17.78 -14.52
C SER A 241 -14.07 18.38 -13.29
N TYR A 242 -13.29 18.72 -12.27
CA TYR A 242 -13.79 19.49 -11.13
C TYR A 242 -13.87 20.97 -11.49
N ASN A 243 -15.08 21.52 -11.45
CA ASN A 243 -15.32 22.94 -11.58
C ASN A 243 -15.91 23.46 -10.26
N PRO A 244 -15.14 24.19 -9.44
CA PRO A 244 -15.66 24.71 -8.19
C PRO A 244 -16.85 25.63 -8.46
N SER A 245 -17.90 25.50 -7.66
CA SER A 245 -19.05 26.40 -7.73
C SER A 245 -18.59 27.84 -7.50
N SER A 246 -19.12 28.75 -8.32
CA SER A 246 -18.89 30.20 -8.28
C SER A 246 -19.25 30.82 -6.94
#